data_AF-A0A7S3MPD4-F1
#
_entry.id   AF-A0A7S3MPD4-F1
#
_cell.length_a   1.000
_cell.length_b   1.000
_cell.length_c   1.000
_cell.angle_alpha   90.00
_cell.angle_beta   90.00
_cell.angle_gamma   90.00
#
_symmetry.space_group_name_H-M   'P 1'
#
loop_
_entity.id
_entity.type
_entity.pdbx_description
1 polymer ?
#
loop_
_entity_poly.entity_id
_entity_poly.type
_entity_poly.pdbx_seq_one_letter_code
_entity_poly.pdbx_strand_id
1 'polypeptide(L)'
;PAITGTKRFTVPPRIAIMSTALSFNLVPSSIQERFFEFLLAGVDYQLKDGIFYTECTTTLSNVELMIEGCDETPRPYSGEEPLDCTNEFEKNKRYFWLQFSEQDLIIDTRFESSDEQLCIVAFLPNKDDFWVLGQSLYTDYYVVHEPTRGQLKIAPTDLRKKPKMRQDSLPPEDLLNLFS
;
A
#
# COMPACT_ATOMS: atom_id res chain seq x y z
N PRO A 1 -0.31 3.85 25.15
CA PRO A 1 0.90 3.45 24.41
C PRO A 1 0.46 2.96 23.03
N ALA A 2 1.07 3.46 21.94
CA ALA A 2 0.75 3.00 20.60
C ALA A 2 0.97 1.48 20.52
N ILE A 3 0.01 0.76 19.94
CA ILE A 3 0.14 -0.68 19.73
C ILE A 3 1.18 -0.86 18.62
N THR A 4 2.41 -1.22 18.97
CA THR A 4 3.46 -1.46 17.99
C THR A 4 3.23 -2.80 17.30
N GLY A 5 3.28 -2.82 15.97
CA GLY A 5 3.14 -4.04 15.17
C GLY A 5 2.73 -3.74 13.73
N THR A 6 3.04 -4.67 12.83
CA THR A 6 2.63 -4.56 11.42
C THR A 6 1.18 -5.00 11.26
N LYS A 7 0.36 -4.16 10.63
CA LYS A 7 -1.02 -4.46 10.27
C LYS A 7 -1.08 -4.90 8.81
N ARG A 8 -1.78 -5.99 8.51
CA ARG A 8 -1.85 -6.60 7.18
C ARG A 8 -3.24 -6.46 6.62
N PHE A 9 -3.34 -6.04 5.36
CA PHE A 9 -4.60 -5.93 4.63
C PHE A 9 -4.42 -6.52 3.23
N THR A 10 -5.51 -7.04 2.67
CA THR A 10 -5.53 -7.52 1.29
C THR A 10 -6.08 -6.45 0.37
N VAL A 11 -5.52 -6.37 -0.85
CA VAL A 11 -6.00 -5.49 -1.91
C VAL A 11 -6.59 -6.37 -3.01
N PRO A 12 -7.93 -6.48 -3.09
CA PRO A 12 -8.55 -7.28 -4.13
C PRO A 12 -8.15 -6.77 -5.53
N PRO A 13 -7.75 -7.65 -6.47
CA PRO A 13 -7.11 -7.23 -7.73
C PRO A 13 -8.01 -6.42 -8.65
N ARG A 14 -9.33 -6.62 -8.55
CA ARG A 14 -10.32 -5.96 -9.40
C ARG A 14 -10.71 -4.58 -8.90
N ILE A 15 -10.09 -4.13 -7.82
CA ILE A 15 -10.60 -3.08 -6.95
C ILE A 15 -9.44 -2.18 -6.49
N ALA A 16 -8.50 -1.85 -7.39
CA ALA A 16 -7.41 -0.93 -7.09
C ALA A 16 -7.03 -0.07 -8.30
N ILE A 17 -6.86 1.24 -8.07
CA ILE A 17 -6.34 2.21 -9.04
C ILE A 17 -4.98 2.70 -8.54
N MET A 18 -3.96 2.68 -9.39
CA MET A 18 -2.64 3.26 -9.08
C MET A 18 -2.53 4.64 -9.74
N SER A 19 -2.25 5.67 -8.96
CA SER A 19 -2.21 7.06 -9.43
C SER A 19 -1.03 7.83 -8.87
N THR A 20 -0.25 8.46 -9.74
CA THR A 20 0.79 9.43 -9.34
C THR A 20 0.24 10.82 -9.08
N ALA A 21 -1.03 11.09 -9.42
CA ALA A 21 -1.65 12.40 -9.26
C ALA A 21 -2.18 12.68 -7.84
N LEU A 22 -2.20 11.64 -6.98
CA LEU A 22 -2.67 11.75 -5.60
C LEU A 22 -1.51 11.50 -4.66
N SER A 23 -1.28 12.39 -3.70
CA SER A 23 -0.28 12.19 -2.65
C SER A 23 -0.74 11.18 -1.59
N PHE A 24 -2.04 10.90 -1.51
CA PHE A 24 -2.67 10.01 -0.53
C PHE A 24 -3.12 8.70 -1.15
N ASN A 25 -3.28 7.68 -0.31
CA ASN A 25 -4.01 6.47 -0.65
C ASN A 25 -5.45 6.59 -0.15
N LEU A 26 -6.41 6.07 -0.91
CA LEU A 26 -7.81 6.00 -0.52
C LEU A 26 -8.17 4.56 -0.13
N VAL A 27 -8.75 4.41 1.05
CA VAL A 27 -9.15 3.12 1.64
C VAL A 27 -10.61 2.82 1.28
N PRO A 28 -10.94 1.63 0.75
CA PRO A 28 -12.30 1.26 0.35
C PRO A 28 -13.33 1.45 1.47
N SER A 29 -14.54 1.86 1.09
CA SER A 29 -15.63 2.09 2.05
C SER A 29 -15.99 0.86 2.89
N SER A 30 -15.84 -0.36 2.37
CA SER A 30 -16.15 -1.60 3.09
C SER A 30 -15.23 -1.89 4.29
N ILE A 31 -13.98 -1.43 4.24
CA ILE A 31 -12.96 -1.75 5.25
C ILE A 31 -12.41 -0.54 5.99
N GLN A 32 -12.73 0.68 5.56
CA GLN A 32 -12.10 1.90 6.10
C GLN A 32 -12.27 2.09 7.60
N GLU A 33 -13.44 1.76 8.17
CA GLU A 33 -13.69 1.91 9.61
C GLU A 33 -12.68 1.07 10.41
N ARG A 34 -12.59 -0.22 10.08
CA ARG A 34 -11.65 -1.15 10.70
C ARG A 34 -10.20 -0.82 10.40
N PHE A 35 -9.90 -0.38 9.18
CA PHE A 35 -8.56 0.03 8.79
C PHE A 35 -8.06 1.20 9.65
N PHE A 36 -8.86 2.26 9.79
CA PHE A 36 -8.49 3.44 10.57
C PHE A 36 -8.54 3.18 12.08
N GLU A 37 -9.45 2.32 12.56
CA GLU A 37 -9.44 1.85 13.95
C GLU A 37 -8.07 1.25 14.31
N PHE A 38 -7.51 0.40 13.44
CA PHE A 38 -6.20 -0.19 13.67
C PHE A 38 -5.04 0.75 13.44
N LEU A 39 -5.09 1.56 12.37
CA LEU A 39 -4.00 2.47 12.02
C LEU A 39 -3.79 3.55 13.08
N LEU A 40 -4.89 4.06 13.64
CA LEU A 40 -4.91 5.16 14.61
C LEU A 40 -5.06 4.66 16.07
N ALA A 41 -4.90 3.35 16.30
CA ALA A 41 -5.04 2.75 17.63
C ALA A 41 -4.00 3.31 18.62
N GLY A 42 -4.47 4.12 19.58
CA GLY A 42 -3.62 4.75 20.59
C GLY A 42 -2.80 5.92 20.06
N VAL A 43 -3.23 6.52 18.95
CA VAL A 43 -2.66 7.73 18.34
C VAL A 43 -3.58 8.91 18.65
N ASP A 44 -3.01 10.02 19.10
CA ASP A 44 -3.73 11.27 19.18
C ASP A 44 -3.83 11.90 17.78
N TYR A 45 -5.06 12.13 17.31
CA TYR A 45 -5.33 12.68 15.99
C TYR A 45 -6.51 13.64 15.98
N GLN A 46 -6.54 14.50 14.97
CA GLN A 46 -7.66 15.38 14.64
C GLN A 46 -8.22 14.99 13.27
N LEU A 47 -9.54 14.85 13.15
CA LEU A 47 -10.21 14.63 11.87
C LEU A 47 -10.83 15.94 11.40
N LYS A 48 -10.36 16.48 10.28
CA LYS A 48 -10.88 17.72 9.68
C LYS A 48 -11.07 17.52 8.18
N ASP A 49 -12.28 17.79 7.69
CA ASP A 49 -12.65 17.66 6.27
C ASP A 49 -12.32 16.28 5.66
N GLY A 50 -12.39 15.22 6.47
CA GLY A 50 -12.06 13.84 6.05
C GLY A 50 -10.57 13.51 6.05
N ILE A 51 -9.72 14.43 6.54
CA ILE A 51 -8.26 14.28 6.63
C ILE A 51 -7.87 14.08 8.09
N PHE A 52 -7.04 13.06 8.33
CA PHE A 52 -6.47 12.78 9.65
C PHE A 52 -5.15 13.54 9.82
N TYR A 53 -5.09 14.37 10.86
CA TYR A 53 -3.92 15.12 11.30
C TYR A 53 -3.39 14.53 12.60
N THR A 54 -2.08 14.42 12.74
CA THR A 54 -1.42 14.02 13.99
C THR A 54 -0.15 14.84 14.19
N GLU A 55 0.46 14.76 15.36
CA GLU A 55 1.78 15.35 15.58
C GLU A 55 2.80 14.69 14.65
N CYS A 56 3.71 15.48 14.07
CA CYS A 56 4.75 14.94 13.18
C CYS A 56 5.72 13.96 13.88
N THR A 57 5.77 13.97 15.21
CA THR A 57 6.53 13.03 16.04
C THR A 57 5.79 11.74 16.34
N THR A 58 4.51 11.63 15.96
CA THR A 58 3.70 10.43 16.18
C THR A 58 4.26 9.26 15.38
N THR A 59 4.32 8.10 16.04
CA THR A 59 4.66 6.83 15.40
C THR A 59 3.39 6.04 15.09
N LEU A 60 3.15 5.75 13.80
CA LEU A 60 2.06 4.89 13.35
C LEU A 60 2.52 3.44 13.21
N SER A 61 1.59 2.49 13.31
CA SER A 61 1.87 1.09 12.97
C SER A 61 2.20 0.93 11.48
N ASN A 62 3.21 0.10 11.15
CA ASN A 62 3.46 -0.28 9.77
C ASN A 62 2.22 -0.91 9.11
N VAL A 63 2.00 -0.63 7.83
CA VAL A 63 0.92 -1.20 7.04
C VAL A 63 1.52 -2.09 5.96
N GLU A 64 1.06 -3.33 5.86
CA GLU A 64 1.39 -4.25 4.77
C GLU A 64 0.13 -4.47 3.92
N LEU A 65 0.21 -4.13 2.63
CA LEU A 65 -0.82 -4.39 1.64
C LEU A 65 -0.41 -5.60 0.79
N MET A 66 -1.26 -6.61 0.71
CA MET A 66 -1.06 -7.74 -0.19
C MET A 66 -1.61 -7.41 -1.56
N ILE A 67 -0.74 -7.40 -2.56
CA ILE A 67 -1.11 -7.28 -3.97
C ILE A 67 -0.93 -8.62 -4.67
N GLU A 68 -1.85 -8.90 -5.58
CA GLU A 68 -1.76 -10.04 -6.47
C GLU A 68 -0.89 -9.70 -7.68
N GLY A 69 -0.04 -10.64 -8.07
CA GLY A 69 0.77 -10.50 -9.26
C GLY A 69 1.27 -11.84 -9.77
N CYS A 70 2.24 -11.76 -10.66
CA CYS A 70 3.00 -12.89 -11.17
C CYS A 70 4.49 -12.57 -11.07
N ASP A 71 5.32 -13.59 -10.94
CA ASP A 71 6.77 -13.40 -10.95
C ASP A 71 7.29 -13.58 -12.39
N GLU A 72 7.79 -12.49 -12.99
CA GLU A 72 8.52 -12.51 -14.25
C GLU A 72 10.02 -12.76 -14.02
N THR A 73 10.41 -13.56 -13.02
CA THR A 73 11.84 -13.88 -12.81
C THR A 73 12.43 -14.36 -14.14
N PRO A 74 13.42 -13.64 -14.71
CA PRO A 74 14.01 -14.04 -15.98
C PRO A 74 14.57 -15.44 -15.79
N ARG A 75 14.06 -16.43 -16.52
CA ARG A 75 14.63 -17.78 -16.48
C ARG A 75 16.07 -17.63 -16.98
N PRO A 76 17.08 -17.88 -16.14
CA PRO A 76 18.45 -17.71 -16.58
C PRO A 76 18.69 -18.81 -17.64
N TYR A 77 18.88 -18.39 -18.89
CA TYR A 77 19.38 -19.19 -20.02
C TYR A 77 18.44 -20.15 -20.77
N SER A 78 17.11 -20.11 -20.63
CA SER A 78 16.27 -21.06 -21.39
C SER A 78 15.96 -20.63 -22.84
N GLY A 79 16.17 -19.36 -23.22
CA GLY A 79 15.71 -18.85 -24.51
C GLY A 79 14.17 -18.86 -24.65
N GLU A 80 13.47 -19.18 -23.56
CA GLU A 80 12.01 -19.13 -23.48
C GLU A 80 11.60 -17.68 -23.21
N GLU A 81 10.50 -17.27 -23.85
CA GLU A 81 9.91 -15.96 -23.61
C GLU A 81 9.51 -15.81 -22.12
N PRO A 82 9.57 -14.58 -21.56
CA PRO A 82 9.05 -14.30 -20.23
C PRO A 82 7.62 -14.82 -20.10
N LEU A 83 7.30 -15.37 -18.93
CA LEU A 83 5.99 -15.97 -18.67
C LEU A 83 4.89 -14.93 -18.92
N ASP A 84 4.00 -15.22 -19.88
CA ASP A 84 2.85 -14.36 -20.16
C ASP A 84 1.80 -14.52 -19.08
N CYS A 85 1.81 -13.59 -18.13
CA CYS A 85 0.88 -13.57 -17.02
C CYS A 85 -0.57 -13.26 -17.41
N THR A 86 -0.88 -12.97 -18.69
CA THR A 86 -2.27 -12.71 -19.10
C THR A 86 -3.07 -14.00 -19.29
N ASN A 87 -2.44 -15.06 -19.80
CA ASN A 87 -3.13 -16.31 -20.16
C ASN A 87 -2.96 -17.43 -19.12
N GLU A 88 -1.93 -17.37 -18.28
CA GLU A 88 -1.67 -18.37 -17.22
C GLU A 88 -1.75 -17.79 -15.80
N PHE A 89 -2.39 -16.63 -15.64
CA PHE A 89 -2.42 -15.91 -14.37
C PHE A 89 -2.89 -16.79 -13.20
N GLU A 90 -3.96 -17.55 -13.39
CA GLU A 90 -4.53 -18.39 -12.34
C GLU A 90 -3.57 -19.50 -11.87
N LYS A 91 -2.75 -20.04 -12.78
CA LYS A 91 -1.80 -21.11 -12.45
C LYS A 91 -0.55 -20.58 -11.77
N ASN A 92 -0.16 -19.35 -12.09
CA ASN A 92 1.09 -18.73 -11.64
C ASN A 92 0.87 -17.54 -10.70
N LYS A 93 -0.32 -17.45 -10.12
CA LYS A 93 -0.70 -16.42 -9.16
C LYS A 93 0.25 -16.43 -7.98
N ARG A 94 0.80 -15.25 -7.68
CA ARG A 94 1.66 -14.98 -6.52
C ARG A 94 1.10 -13.79 -5.77
N TYR A 95 1.42 -13.75 -4.48
CA TYR A 95 1.03 -12.65 -3.61
C TYR A 95 2.29 -11.98 -3.08
N PHE A 96 2.26 -10.65 -3.13
CA PHE A 96 3.37 -9.81 -2.71
C PHE A 96 2.89 -8.87 -1.63
N TRP A 97 3.60 -8.85 -0.52
CA TRP A 97 3.39 -7.88 0.55
C TRP A 97 4.21 -6.64 0.27
N LEU A 98 3.50 -5.53 0.13
CA LEU A 98 4.04 -4.20 0.07
C LEU A 98 3.93 -3.57 1.46
N GLN A 99 5.07 -3.23 2.05
CA GLN A 99 5.13 -2.58 3.35
C GLN A 99 5.25 -1.05 3.21
N PHE A 100 4.41 -0.34 3.95
CA PHE A 100 4.53 1.08 4.28
C PHE A 100 5.09 1.16 5.70
N SER A 101 6.27 1.78 5.83
CA SER A 101 6.83 2.06 7.15
C SER A 101 6.13 3.26 7.79
N GLU A 102 6.33 3.43 9.08
CA GLU A 102 5.82 4.58 9.86
C GLU A 102 6.09 5.92 9.17
N GLN A 103 7.25 6.07 8.52
CA GLN A 103 7.65 7.28 7.79
C GLN A 103 6.92 7.46 6.45
N ASP A 104 6.48 6.37 5.81
CA ASP A 104 5.69 6.43 4.58
C ASP A 104 4.24 6.85 4.84
N LEU A 105 3.79 6.68 6.10
CA LEU A 105 2.42 6.92 6.53
C LEU A 105 2.15 8.36 6.97
N ILE A 106 3.20 9.19 7.05
CA ILE A 106 3.12 10.57 7.51
C ILE A 106 3.60 11.51 6.39
N ILE A 107 2.72 12.42 5.98
CA ILE A 107 3.01 13.47 5.01
C ILE A 107 3.24 14.75 5.80
N ASP A 108 4.48 15.23 5.73
CA ASP A 108 4.90 16.45 6.38
C ASP A 108 4.28 17.68 5.71
N THR A 109 3.44 18.39 6.45
CA THR A 109 2.77 19.62 6.00
C THR A 109 3.32 20.88 6.66
N ARG A 110 4.53 20.85 7.25
CA ARG A 110 5.14 22.02 7.87
C ARG A 110 5.20 23.19 6.88
N PHE A 111 4.30 24.15 7.08
CA PHE A 111 4.43 25.50 6.55
C PHE A 111 5.27 26.29 7.57
N GLU A 112 6.19 27.13 7.08
CA GLU A 112 7.28 27.75 7.86
C GLU A 112 6.85 28.63 9.07
N SER A 113 5.56 28.71 9.43
CA SER A 113 5.06 29.71 10.39
C SER A 113 4.03 29.24 11.43
N SER A 114 3.81 27.94 11.65
CA SER A 114 2.95 27.48 12.76
C SER A 114 3.76 26.80 13.87
N ASP A 115 3.53 27.24 15.11
CA ASP A 115 4.12 26.64 16.32
C ASP A 115 3.66 25.19 16.55
N GLU A 116 2.58 24.76 15.89
CA GLU A 116 2.09 23.39 15.90
C GLU A 116 2.52 22.65 14.63
N GLN A 117 3.33 21.60 14.79
CA GLN A 117 3.78 20.71 13.71
C GLN A 117 2.77 19.59 13.51
N LEU A 118 1.69 19.89 12.79
CA LEU A 118 0.75 18.88 12.34
C LEU A 118 1.22 18.26 11.03
N CYS A 119 1.10 16.95 10.95
CA CYS A 119 1.33 16.15 9.75
C CYS A 119 0.06 15.39 9.37
N ILE A 120 -0.07 15.05 8.08
CA ILE A 120 -1.22 14.31 7.55
C ILE A 120 -0.91 12.82 7.49
N VAL A 121 -1.89 11.98 7.85
CA VAL A 121 -1.80 10.53 7.61
C VAL A 121 -2.00 10.23 6.11
N ALA A 122 -1.10 9.45 5.51
CA ALA A 122 -1.07 9.17 4.06
C ALA A 122 -2.24 8.34 3.52
N PHE A 123 -3.22 7.98 4.37
CA PHE A 123 -4.42 7.24 4.02
C PHE A 123 -5.67 8.08 4.33
N LEU A 124 -6.61 8.11 3.40
CA LEU A 124 -7.89 8.82 3.51
C LEU A 124 -9.06 7.86 3.24
N PRO A 125 -10.26 8.14 3.79
CA PRO A 125 -11.46 7.37 3.49
C PRO A 125 -11.87 7.52 2.02
N ASN A 126 -12.20 6.40 1.36
CA ASN A 126 -12.84 6.41 0.05
C ASN A 126 -14.37 6.29 0.20
N LYS A 127 -15.12 7.03 -0.61
CA LYS A 127 -16.58 6.86 -0.70
C LYS A 127 -16.96 5.62 -1.49
N ASP A 128 -16.10 5.24 -2.44
CA ASP A 128 -16.29 4.06 -3.26
C ASP A 128 -15.60 2.86 -2.64
N ASP A 129 -16.11 1.68 -2.99
CA ASP A 129 -15.58 0.41 -2.48
C ASP A 129 -14.36 -0.04 -3.30
N PHE A 130 -13.37 0.84 -3.46
CA PHE A 130 -12.09 0.46 -4.06
C PHE A 130 -10.85 1.18 -3.53
N TRP A 131 -9.70 0.55 -3.69
CA TRP A 131 -8.41 1.12 -3.32
C TRP A 131 -7.98 2.16 -4.36
N VAL A 132 -7.46 3.28 -3.90
CA VAL A 132 -6.63 4.16 -4.74
C VAL A 132 -5.27 4.26 -4.10
N LEU A 133 -4.24 3.80 -4.78
CA LEU A 133 -2.88 3.83 -4.28
C LEU A 133 -2.15 5.01 -4.92
N GLY A 134 -1.82 5.99 -4.07
CA GLY A 134 -1.23 7.26 -4.46
C GLY A 134 0.29 7.20 -4.62
N GLN A 135 0.92 8.37 -4.70
CA GLN A 135 2.36 8.55 -4.86
C GLN A 135 3.19 7.83 -3.80
N SER A 136 2.70 7.70 -2.56
CA SER A 136 3.38 6.96 -1.50
C SER A 136 3.66 5.50 -1.89
N LEU A 137 2.88 4.88 -2.79
CA LEU A 137 3.19 3.56 -3.34
C LEU A 137 4.45 3.59 -4.20
N TYR A 138 4.59 4.61 -5.04
CA TYR A 138 5.67 4.76 -6.02
C TYR A 138 7.00 5.14 -5.39
N THR A 139 6.99 5.78 -4.21
CA THR A 139 8.22 6.06 -3.47
C THR A 139 8.99 4.76 -3.26
N ASP A 140 10.26 4.78 -3.68
CA ASP A 140 11.23 3.66 -3.65
C ASP A 140 11.03 2.52 -4.66
N TYR A 141 10.05 2.63 -5.57
CA TYR A 141 9.79 1.64 -6.61
C TYR A 141 9.77 2.27 -8.01
N TYR A 142 10.39 1.60 -8.97
CA TYR A 142 10.12 1.79 -10.39
C TYR A 142 8.81 1.10 -10.73
N VAL A 143 7.84 1.87 -11.22
CA VAL A 143 6.56 1.34 -11.71
C VAL A 143 6.49 1.57 -13.21
N VAL A 144 6.41 0.49 -13.98
CA VAL A 144 6.28 0.52 -15.44
C VAL A 144 4.87 0.10 -15.82
N HIS A 145 4.18 0.96 -16.56
CA HIS A 145 2.85 0.67 -17.08
C HIS A 145 3.00 0.01 -18.46
N GLU A 146 2.56 -1.25 -18.59
CA GLU A 146 2.58 -1.99 -19.86
C GLU A 146 1.14 -2.21 -20.35
N PRO A 147 0.52 -1.21 -21.02
CA PRO A 147 -0.89 -1.24 -21.40
C PRO A 147 -1.21 -2.33 -22.43
N THR A 148 -0.23 -2.72 -23.26
CA THR A 148 -0.37 -3.79 -24.26
C THR A 148 -0.65 -5.14 -23.62
N ARG A 149 -0.14 -5.38 -22.41
CA ARG A 149 -0.36 -6.60 -21.63
C ARG A 149 -1.36 -6.40 -20.50
N GLY A 150 -1.84 -5.18 -20.29
CA GLY A 150 -2.69 -4.84 -19.14
C GLY A 150 -1.98 -5.06 -17.79
N GLN A 151 -0.67 -4.82 -17.74
CA GLN A 151 0.17 -5.14 -16.58
C GLN A 151 0.84 -3.89 -15.99
N LEU A 152 1.13 -3.99 -14.70
CA LEU A 152 2.00 -3.06 -13.98
C LEU A 152 3.22 -3.85 -13.49
N LYS A 153 4.41 -3.39 -13.85
CA LYS A 153 5.67 -3.96 -13.34
C LYS A 153 6.20 -3.08 -12.24
N ILE A 154 6.51 -3.70 -11.11
CA ILE A 154 7.01 -3.00 -9.93
C ILE A 154 8.38 -3.59 -9.60
N ALA A 155 9.41 -2.75 -9.63
CA ALA A 155 10.76 -3.12 -9.26
C ALA A 155 11.29 -2.17 -8.18
N PRO A 156 12.00 -2.65 -7.16
CA PRO A 156 12.59 -1.76 -6.17
C PRO A 156 13.69 -0.90 -6.78
N THR A 157 13.83 0.34 -6.30
CA THR A 157 14.99 1.19 -6.63
C THR A 157 16.22 0.82 -5.79
N ASP A 158 17.41 1.22 -6.24
CA ASP A 158 18.66 1.03 -5.49
C ASP A 158 18.80 1.97 -4.28
N LEU A 159 18.10 3.12 -4.32
CA LEU A 159 18.08 4.12 -3.26
C LEU A 159 16.96 3.91 -2.24
N ARG A 160 16.28 2.75 -2.32
CA ARG A 160 15.11 2.49 -1.50
C ARG A 160 15.43 2.54 0.00
N LYS A 161 14.52 3.12 0.76
CA LYS A 161 14.46 3.00 2.21
C LYS A 161 13.47 1.92 2.63
N LYS A 162 12.44 1.67 1.81
CA LYS A 162 11.47 0.61 2.04
C LYS A 162 12.08 -0.80 1.95
N PRO A 163 11.57 -1.76 2.75
CA PRO A 163 11.88 -3.17 2.57
C PRO A 163 11.53 -3.65 1.16
N LYS A 164 12.26 -4.65 0.66
CA LYS A 164 11.90 -5.31 -0.60
C LYS A 164 10.53 -5.97 -0.45
N MET A 165 9.68 -5.87 -1.47
CA MET A 165 8.43 -6.63 -1.53
C MET A 165 8.68 -8.10 -1.21
N ARG A 166 7.91 -8.62 -0.27
CA ARG A 166 8.05 -10.00 0.21
C ARG A 166 7.00 -10.86 -0.47
N GLN A 167 7.46 -11.84 -1.24
CA GLN A 167 6.58 -12.89 -1.75
C GLN A 167 6.23 -13.84 -0.60
N ASP A 168 4.95 -14.11 -0.41
CA ASP A 168 4.47 -15.02 0.64
C ASP A 168 3.21 -15.74 0.16
N SER A 169 2.82 -16.82 0.85
CA SER A 169 1.51 -17.44 0.64
C SER A 169 0.38 -16.51 1.12
N LEU A 170 -0.83 -16.75 0.62
CA LEU A 170 -2.03 -16.15 1.21
C LEU A 170 -2.01 -16.37 2.73
N PRO A 171 -2.42 -15.36 3.52
CA PRO A 171 -2.72 -15.62 4.90
C PRO A 171 -3.87 -16.65 4.99
N PRO A 172 -3.91 -17.48 6.05
CA PRO A 172 -5.02 -18.42 6.28
C PRO A 172 -6.39 -17.79 6.04
N GLU A 173 -7.37 -18.55 5.53
CA GLU A 173 -8.72 -18.04 5.20
C GLU A 173 -9.38 -17.26 6.36
N ASP A 174 -9.12 -17.66 7.59
CA ASP A 174 -9.60 -16.97 8.80
C ASP A 174 -9.14 -15.51 8.89
N LEU A 175 -7.97 -15.18 8.33
CA LEU A 175 -7.49 -13.81 8.21
C LEU A 175 -8.11 -13.09 7.01
N LEU A 176 -8.41 -13.79 5.91
CA LEU A 176 -9.06 -13.19 4.74
C LEU A 176 -10.49 -12.74 5.05
N ASN A 177 -11.22 -13.52 5.85
CA ASN A 177 -12.59 -13.22 6.30
C ASN A 177 -12.66 -12.08 7.34
N LEU A 178 -11.52 -11.64 7.88
CA LEU A 178 -11.45 -10.42 8.69
C LEU A 178 -11.37 -9.15 7.82
N PHE A 179 -11.21 -9.29 6.50
CA PHE A 179 -11.03 -8.17 5.57
C PHE A 179 -12.06 -8.16 4.42
N SER A 180 -13.10 -8.98 4.51
CA SER A 180 -14.29 -9.04 3.63
C SER A 180 -15.55 -8.73 4.42
#